data_AF-A0A1E4V0W8-F1
#
_entry.id   AF-A0A1E4V0W8-F1
#
_cell.length_a   1.000
_cell.length_b   1.000
_cell.length_c   1.000
_cell.angle_alpha   90.00
_cell.angle_beta   90.00
_cell.angle_gamma   90.00
#
_symmetry.space_group_name_H-M   'P 1'
#
loop_
_entity.id
_entity.type
_entity.pdbx_description
1 polymer ?
#
loop_
_entity_poly.entity_id
_entity_poly.type
_entity_poly.pdbx_seq_one_letter_code
_entity_poly.pdbx_strand_id
1 'polypeptide(L)'
;MGQIKKLVSDLEHNANEISGIVNVIRDVAKHTNLLALNAAIEAARAGEVGRGFAVVADEVRALAQRTATATSDIAQKVQSIGVDTRNAVKGVELAERDAMQETARLLAAQEAARLETRLAKLAATLHGLKRVIESLKQANLGPQREAINAVMAANLKADKDVLAYSCCLEANVLDGRDSEFCSAPGHAPDGRFIPYWNRGQGSIALEPLADHDKPGLNDWYEIPRRSNHDLMMEPYDYSVNGRSVRMTSLMVLVKFNERFAGVLGADFALDNLQKDLSEHKPLGVGYLALLSTAGSYITHPDPAWAGKNASDLNSDARQAIKTGKAYRYVQNGDLVRVFCPVNTGVAQTPWALMVCFSIEAALKAQSGA
;
A
#
# COMPACT_ATOMS: atom_id res chain seq x y z
N MET A 1 -0.80 24.40 0.51
CA MET A 1 -0.26 24.49 1.88
C MET A 1 0.66 25.69 2.15
N GLY A 2 1.64 26.01 1.29
CA GLY A 2 2.49 27.22 1.48
C GLY A 2 1.70 28.52 1.60
N GLN A 3 0.63 28.67 0.81
CA GLN A 3 -0.29 29.81 0.91
C GLN A 3 -1.08 29.83 2.22
N ILE A 4 -1.61 28.70 2.70
CA ILE A 4 -2.35 28.64 3.97
C ILE A 4 -1.43 28.94 5.15
N LYS A 5 -0.24 28.32 5.20
CA LYS A 5 0.77 28.60 6.25
C LYS A 5 1.18 30.07 6.25
N LYS A 6 1.39 30.66 5.07
CA LYS A 6 1.68 32.09 4.93
C LYS A 6 0.52 32.94 5.43
N LEU A 7 -0.70 32.66 5.00
CA LEU A 7 -1.89 33.44 5.38
C LEU A 7 -2.16 33.39 6.89
N VAL A 8 -1.87 32.25 7.52
CA VAL A 8 -1.93 32.07 8.99
C VAL A 8 -0.84 32.85 9.68
N SER A 9 0.40 32.78 9.18
CA SER A 9 1.52 33.57 9.71
C SER A 9 1.24 35.06 9.62
N ASP A 10 0.68 35.52 8.51
CA ASP A 10 0.28 36.91 8.29
C ASP A 10 -0.83 37.31 9.27
N LEU A 11 -1.82 36.43 9.50
CA LEU A 11 -2.90 36.67 10.45
C LEU A 11 -2.42 36.69 11.91
N GLU A 12 -1.49 35.82 12.29
CA GLU A 12 -0.87 35.83 13.62
C GLU A 12 -0.03 37.11 13.83
N HIS A 13 0.70 37.55 12.80
CA HIS A 13 1.41 38.82 12.83
C HIS A 13 0.45 40.00 13.05
N ASN A 14 -0.61 40.09 12.24
CA ASN A 14 -1.62 41.14 12.36
C ASN A 14 -2.31 41.14 13.73
N ALA A 15 -2.64 39.96 14.28
CA ALA A 15 -3.24 39.84 15.61
C ALA A 15 -2.31 40.34 16.73
N ASN A 16 -1.00 40.10 16.60
CA ASN A 16 0.00 40.60 17.54
C ASN A 16 0.15 42.13 17.44
N GLU A 17 0.16 42.69 16.23
CA GLU A 17 0.19 44.14 16.02
C GLU A 17 -1.04 44.84 16.63
N ILE A 18 -2.25 44.32 16.36
CA ILE A 18 -3.49 44.85 16.93
C ILE A 18 -3.44 44.77 18.45
N SER A 19 -2.96 43.65 19.01
CA SER A 19 -2.83 43.49 20.46
C SER A 19 -1.87 44.53 21.07
N GLY A 20 -0.78 44.88 20.36
CA GLY A 20 0.13 45.97 20.72
C GLY A 20 -0.58 47.32 20.76
N ILE A 21 -1.31 47.67 19.69
CA ILE A 21 -2.08 48.92 19.60
C ILE A 21 -3.12 49.02 20.72
N VAL A 22 -3.86 47.93 20.95
CA VAL A 22 -4.90 47.87 21.99
C VAL A 22 -4.32 48.07 23.39
N ASN A 23 -3.12 47.55 23.66
CA ASN A 23 -2.43 47.80 24.93
C ASN A 23 -2.03 49.28 25.09
N VAL A 24 -1.51 49.92 24.03
CA VAL A 24 -1.20 51.36 24.05
C VAL A 24 -2.45 52.19 24.35
N ILE A 25 -3.58 51.90 23.69
CA ILE A 25 -4.83 52.63 23.93
C ILE A 25 -5.33 52.40 25.37
N ARG A 26 -5.19 51.18 25.90
CA ARG A 26 -5.55 50.87 27.29
C ARG A 26 -4.70 51.66 28.29
N ASP A 27 -3.41 51.80 28.04
CA ASP A 27 -2.51 52.56 28.91
C ASP A 27 -2.79 54.07 28.83
N VAL A 28 -3.11 54.59 27.63
CA VAL A 28 -3.62 55.96 27.47
C VAL A 28 -4.91 56.16 28.26
N ALA A 29 -5.87 55.23 28.17
CA ALA A 29 -7.11 55.31 28.93
C ALA A 29 -6.88 55.30 30.45
N LYS A 30 -5.93 54.48 30.95
CA LYS A 30 -5.53 54.49 32.36
C LYS A 30 -4.94 55.82 32.79
N HIS A 31 -4.02 56.40 32.00
CA HIS A 31 -3.45 57.71 32.30
C HIS A 31 -4.50 58.82 32.27
N THR A 32 -5.40 58.81 31.28
CA THR A 32 -6.51 59.77 31.21
C THR A 32 -7.43 59.65 32.43
N ASN A 33 -7.72 58.42 32.87
CA ASN A 33 -8.50 58.19 34.09
C ASN A 33 -7.80 58.73 35.35
N LEU A 34 -6.48 58.57 35.47
CA LEU A 34 -5.70 59.15 36.57
C LEU A 34 -5.65 60.68 36.53
N LEU A 35 -5.49 61.27 35.34
CA LEU A 35 -5.52 62.72 35.15
C LEU A 35 -6.89 63.30 35.50
N ALA A 36 -7.96 62.64 35.07
CA ALA A 36 -9.33 63.03 35.38
C ALA A 36 -9.62 62.95 36.90
N LEU A 37 -9.08 61.92 37.58
CA LEU A 37 -9.17 61.81 39.03
C LEU A 37 -8.46 62.97 39.74
N ASN A 38 -7.24 63.31 39.31
CA ASN A 38 -6.50 64.45 39.87
C ASN A 38 -7.26 65.77 39.63
N ALA A 39 -7.84 65.95 38.45
CA ALA A 39 -8.65 67.13 38.13
C ALA A 39 -9.93 67.21 38.99
N ALA A 40 -10.59 66.08 39.26
CA ALA A 40 -11.75 66.03 40.13
C ALA A 40 -11.39 66.40 41.59
N ILE A 41 -10.23 65.95 42.09
CA ILE A 41 -9.72 66.32 43.42
C ILE A 41 -9.47 67.82 43.50
N GLU A 42 -8.79 68.41 42.52
CA GLU A 42 -8.47 69.84 42.53
C GLU A 42 -9.73 70.70 42.35
N ALA A 43 -10.69 70.25 41.53
CA ALA A 43 -12.00 70.88 41.40
C ALA A 43 -12.78 70.88 42.72
N ALA A 44 -12.74 69.79 43.49
CA ALA A 44 -13.34 69.73 44.82
C ALA A 44 -12.63 70.68 45.81
N ARG A 45 -11.30 70.82 45.69
CA ARG A 45 -10.46 71.69 46.52
C ARG A 45 -10.73 73.19 46.28
N ALA A 46 -11.10 73.55 45.05
CA ALA A 46 -11.45 74.92 44.64
C ALA A 46 -12.86 75.37 45.10
N GLY A 47 -13.65 74.50 45.73
CA GLY A 47 -14.96 74.85 46.28
C GLY A 47 -15.98 75.24 45.20
N GLU A 48 -16.73 76.35 45.40
CA GLU A 48 -17.78 76.77 44.47
C GLU A 48 -17.26 77.14 43.07
N VAL A 49 -16.02 77.61 42.96
CA VAL A 49 -15.38 78.02 41.69
C VAL A 49 -15.01 76.79 40.83
N GLY A 50 -14.85 75.61 41.45
CA GLY A 50 -14.46 74.37 40.78
C GLY A 50 -15.61 73.52 40.25
N ARG A 51 -16.88 73.87 40.52
CA ARG A 51 -18.06 73.04 40.15
C ARG A 51 -18.13 72.68 38.66
N GLY A 52 -17.87 73.64 37.77
CA GLY A 52 -17.87 73.37 36.32
C GLY A 52 -16.76 72.43 35.89
N PHE A 53 -15.57 72.55 36.49
CA PHE A 53 -14.43 71.65 36.25
C PHE A 53 -14.68 70.24 36.77
N ALA A 54 -15.39 70.09 37.90
CA ALA A 54 -15.73 68.78 38.46
C ALA A 54 -16.58 67.94 37.50
N VAL A 55 -17.59 68.55 36.85
CA VAL A 55 -18.45 67.86 35.87
C VAL A 55 -17.64 67.39 34.65
N VAL A 56 -16.72 68.22 34.15
CA VAL A 56 -15.86 67.84 33.03
C VAL A 56 -14.90 66.71 33.43
N ALA A 57 -14.33 66.77 34.63
CA ALA A 57 -13.44 65.72 35.14
C ALA A 57 -14.16 64.37 35.26
N ASP A 58 -15.41 64.36 35.75
CA ASP A 58 -16.22 63.14 35.84
C ASP A 58 -16.56 62.56 34.45
N GLU A 59 -16.88 63.40 33.47
CA GLU A 59 -17.16 62.94 32.09
C GLU A 59 -15.91 62.36 31.42
N VAL A 60 -14.74 63.00 31.57
CA VAL A 60 -13.46 62.48 31.06
C VAL A 60 -13.10 61.16 31.72
N ARG A 61 -13.34 61.03 33.04
CA ARG A 61 -13.13 59.79 33.77
C ARG A 61 -14.05 58.68 33.26
N ALA A 62 -15.34 58.98 33.06
CA ALA A 62 -16.30 58.02 32.51
C ALA A 62 -15.91 57.58 31.08
N LEU A 63 -15.47 58.49 30.23
CA LEU A 63 -14.98 58.19 28.88
C LEU A 63 -13.74 57.29 28.94
N ALA A 64 -12.76 57.62 29.78
CA ALA A 64 -11.55 56.82 29.96
C ALA A 64 -11.86 55.40 30.43
N GLN A 65 -12.79 55.23 31.37
CA GLN A 65 -13.25 53.92 31.82
C GLN A 65 -13.94 53.14 30.69
N ARG A 66 -14.80 53.79 29.89
CA ARG A 66 -15.44 53.16 28.72
C ARG A 66 -14.41 52.73 27.67
N THR A 67 -13.39 53.53 27.41
CA THR A 67 -12.28 53.19 26.51
C THR A 67 -11.48 52.00 27.05
N ALA A 68 -11.20 51.95 28.35
CA ALA A 68 -10.51 50.82 28.98
C ALA A 68 -11.32 49.51 28.86
N THR A 69 -12.64 49.56 29.07
CA THR A 69 -13.52 48.40 28.87
C THR A 69 -13.54 47.97 27.39
N ALA A 70 -13.76 48.90 26.45
CA ALA A 70 -13.80 48.58 25.03
C ALA A 70 -12.47 47.99 24.51
N THR A 71 -11.34 48.51 24.97
CA THR A 71 -10.01 47.94 24.63
C THR A 71 -9.78 46.57 25.26
N SER A 72 -10.36 46.29 26.43
CA SER A 72 -10.35 44.94 27.01
C SER A 72 -11.14 43.97 26.14
N ASP A 73 -12.34 44.34 25.71
CA ASP A 73 -13.20 43.52 24.85
C ASP A 73 -12.54 43.23 23.49
N ILE A 74 -11.90 44.24 22.88
CA ILE A 74 -11.15 44.06 21.62
C ILE A 74 -9.99 43.08 21.83
N ALA A 75 -9.21 43.21 22.91
CA ALA A 75 -8.11 42.29 23.18
C ALA A 75 -8.59 40.83 23.32
N GLN A 76 -9.70 40.60 24.02
CA GLN A 76 -10.29 39.28 24.15
C GLN A 76 -10.74 38.71 22.80
N LYS A 77 -11.39 39.53 21.94
CA LYS A 77 -11.80 39.11 20.60
C LYS A 77 -10.60 38.76 19.70
N VAL A 78 -9.54 39.57 19.73
CA VAL A 78 -8.32 39.32 18.96
C VAL A 78 -7.63 38.03 19.41
N GLN A 79 -7.57 37.78 20.72
CA GLN A 79 -7.06 36.51 21.26
C GLN A 79 -7.90 35.32 20.79
N SER A 80 -9.23 35.43 20.80
CA SER A 80 -10.13 34.40 20.28
C SER A 80 -9.85 34.10 18.81
N ILE A 81 -9.74 35.14 17.96
CA ILE A 81 -9.43 34.99 16.53
C ILE A 81 -8.11 34.22 16.34
N GLY A 82 -7.08 34.51 17.14
CA GLY A 82 -5.81 33.78 17.07
C GLY A 82 -5.95 32.30 17.44
N VAL A 83 -6.76 31.98 18.46
CA VAL A 83 -7.06 30.59 18.85
C VAL A 83 -7.85 29.86 17.76
N ASP A 84 -8.92 30.48 17.26
CA ASP A 84 -9.80 29.92 16.23
C ASP A 84 -9.04 29.66 14.93
N THR A 85 -8.14 30.57 14.56
CA THR A 85 -7.24 30.41 13.40
C THR A 85 -6.35 29.18 13.57
N ARG A 86 -5.66 29.03 14.71
CA ARG A 86 -4.80 27.87 14.96
C ARG A 86 -5.58 26.55 14.94
N ASN A 87 -6.81 26.56 15.46
CA ASN A 87 -7.69 25.38 15.42
C ASN A 87 -8.11 25.05 13.99
N ALA A 88 -8.46 26.05 13.18
CA ALA A 88 -8.79 25.86 11.77
C ALA A 88 -7.63 25.24 10.98
N VAL A 89 -6.39 25.71 11.21
CA VAL A 89 -5.19 25.16 10.56
C VAL A 89 -4.97 23.69 10.93
N LYS A 90 -5.05 23.36 12.22
CA LYS A 90 -4.96 21.96 12.67
C LYS A 90 -6.05 21.10 12.01
N GLY A 91 -7.26 21.62 11.88
CA GLY A 91 -8.37 20.94 11.18
C GLY A 91 -8.05 20.66 9.71
N VAL A 92 -7.48 21.63 8.99
CA VAL A 92 -7.04 21.46 7.60
C VAL A 92 -5.92 20.43 7.50
N GLU A 93 -4.91 20.48 8.39
CA GLU A 93 -3.82 19.51 8.41
C GLU A 93 -4.32 18.08 8.66
N LEU A 94 -5.27 17.89 9.57
CA LEU A 94 -5.91 16.59 9.81
C LEU A 94 -6.71 16.12 8.59
N ALA A 95 -7.50 17.01 7.98
CA ALA A 95 -8.28 16.67 6.78
C ALA A 95 -7.39 16.27 5.59
N GLU A 96 -6.26 16.95 5.38
CA GLU A 96 -5.28 16.57 4.35
C GLU A 96 -4.65 15.20 4.65
N ARG A 97 -4.28 14.93 5.90
CA ARG A 97 -3.75 13.62 6.32
C ARG A 97 -4.76 12.50 6.07
N ASP A 98 -6.03 12.74 6.37
CA ASP A 98 -7.09 11.76 6.13
C ASP A 98 -7.34 11.57 4.63
N ALA A 99 -7.36 12.65 3.85
CA ALA A 99 -7.50 12.59 2.39
C ALA A 99 -6.34 11.83 1.72
N MET A 100 -5.10 12.00 2.19
CA MET A 100 -3.95 11.24 1.70
C MET A 100 -4.07 9.75 2.00
N GLN A 101 -4.48 9.41 3.22
CA GLN A 101 -4.70 8.01 3.60
C GLN A 101 -5.81 7.36 2.77
N GLU A 102 -6.89 8.09 2.49
CA GLU A 102 -7.98 7.60 1.64
C GLU A 102 -7.56 7.47 0.18
N THR A 103 -6.80 8.44 -0.34
CA THR A 103 -6.20 8.34 -1.69
C THR A 103 -5.30 7.12 -1.79
N ALA A 104 -4.45 6.86 -0.79
CA ALA A 104 -3.61 5.66 -0.75
C ALA A 104 -4.43 4.36 -0.69
N ARG A 105 -5.58 4.36 -0.01
CA ARG A 105 -6.51 3.22 0.00
C ARG A 105 -7.11 2.95 -1.38
N LEU A 106 -7.51 4.01 -2.09
CA LEU A 106 -8.03 3.90 -3.46
C LEU A 106 -6.96 3.41 -4.43
N LEU A 107 -5.74 3.94 -4.34
CA LEU A 107 -4.59 3.47 -5.14
C LEU A 107 -4.27 1.99 -4.85
N ALA A 108 -4.26 1.60 -3.58
CA ALA A 108 -4.06 0.20 -3.19
C ALA A 108 -5.14 -0.71 -3.80
N ALA A 109 -6.41 -0.31 -3.76
CA ALA A 109 -7.50 -1.07 -4.34
C ALA A 109 -7.42 -1.16 -5.87
N GLN A 110 -7.03 -0.07 -6.54
CA GLN A 110 -6.86 -0.04 -7.99
C GLN A 110 -5.74 -0.98 -8.45
N GLU A 111 -4.57 -0.91 -7.82
CA GLU A 111 -3.43 -1.76 -8.16
C GLU A 111 -3.67 -3.23 -7.77
N ALA A 112 -4.38 -3.47 -6.65
CA ALA A 112 -4.82 -4.82 -6.29
C ALA A 112 -5.74 -5.39 -7.39
N ALA A 113 -6.76 -4.66 -7.82
CA ALA A 113 -7.68 -5.11 -8.88
C ALA A 113 -6.97 -5.37 -10.23
N ARG A 114 -5.96 -4.55 -10.57
CA ARG A 114 -5.10 -4.79 -11.74
C ARG A 114 -4.36 -6.13 -11.63
N LEU A 115 -3.72 -6.39 -10.48
CA LEU A 115 -3.03 -7.66 -10.22
C LEU A 115 -4.01 -8.84 -10.25
N GLU A 116 -5.17 -8.71 -9.60
CA GLU A 116 -6.22 -9.74 -9.60
C GLU A 116 -6.65 -10.10 -11.03
N THR A 117 -6.86 -9.10 -11.89
CA THR A 117 -7.25 -9.34 -13.29
C THR A 117 -6.17 -10.14 -14.03
N ARG A 118 -4.90 -9.83 -13.80
CA ARG A 118 -3.77 -10.52 -14.43
C ARG A 118 -3.63 -11.95 -13.91
N LEU A 119 -3.75 -12.17 -12.60
CA LEU A 119 -3.70 -13.48 -11.97
C LEU A 119 -4.90 -14.36 -12.37
N ALA A 120 -6.11 -13.79 -12.42
CA ALA A 120 -7.32 -14.49 -12.86
C ALA A 120 -7.23 -14.93 -14.32
N LYS A 121 -6.66 -14.08 -15.20
CA LYS A 121 -6.39 -14.46 -16.59
C LYS A 121 -5.45 -15.67 -16.66
N LEU A 122 -4.38 -15.68 -15.86
CA LEU A 122 -3.45 -16.80 -15.83
C LEU A 122 -4.10 -18.08 -15.29
N ALA A 123 -4.85 -17.98 -14.20
CA ALA A 123 -5.60 -19.10 -13.65
C ALA A 123 -6.54 -19.71 -14.71
N ALA A 124 -7.26 -18.86 -15.46
CA ALA A 124 -8.10 -19.31 -16.55
C ALA A 124 -7.31 -20.01 -17.67
N THR A 125 -6.12 -19.51 -18.03
CA THR A 125 -5.21 -20.18 -18.99
C THR A 125 -4.78 -21.56 -18.49
N LEU A 126 -4.33 -21.66 -17.23
CA LEU A 126 -3.93 -22.94 -16.62
C LEU A 126 -5.10 -23.93 -16.54
N HIS A 127 -6.30 -23.49 -16.16
CA HIS A 127 -7.50 -24.34 -16.18
C HIS A 127 -7.91 -24.74 -17.61
N GLY A 128 -7.67 -23.89 -18.60
CA GLY A 128 -7.79 -24.23 -20.02
C GLY A 128 -6.83 -25.36 -20.41
N LEU A 129 -5.55 -25.21 -20.10
CA LEU A 129 -4.51 -26.22 -20.35
C LEU A 129 -4.79 -27.54 -19.65
N LYS A 130 -5.19 -27.49 -18.37
CA LYS A 130 -5.64 -28.65 -17.59
C LYS A 130 -6.75 -29.41 -18.32
N ARG A 131 -7.80 -28.70 -18.77
CA ARG A 131 -8.92 -29.33 -19.50
C ARG A 131 -8.47 -29.99 -20.80
N VAL A 132 -7.48 -29.42 -21.50
CA VAL A 132 -6.88 -30.05 -22.69
C VAL A 132 -6.20 -31.36 -22.30
N ILE A 133 -5.36 -31.37 -21.27
CA ILE A 133 -4.66 -32.58 -20.78
C ILE A 133 -5.66 -33.67 -20.38
N GLU A 134 -6.66 -33.31 -19.58
CA GLU A 134 -7.70 -34.24 -19.11
C GLU A 134 -8.54 -34.80 -20.27
N SER A 135 -8.89 -33.96 -21.24
CA SER A 135 -9.67 -34.37 -22.42
C SER A 135 -8.88 -35.29 -23.36
N LEU A 136 -7.59 -34.99 -23.58
CA LEU A 136 -6.71 -35.85 -24.38
C LEU A 136 -6.61 -37.25 -23.78
N LYS A 137 -6.45 -37.33 -22.45
CA LYS A 137 -6.44 -38.61 -21.73
C LYS A 137 -7.78 -39.33 -21.82
N GLN A 138 -8.88 -38.63 -21.52
CA GLN A 138 -10.22 -39.21 -21.45
C GLN A 138 -10.70 -39.75 -22.80
N ALA A 139 -10.45 -39.01 -23.87
CA ALA A 139 -10.83 -39.39 -25.23
C ALA A 139 -9.77 -40.30 -25.91
N ASN A 140 -8.66 -40.58 -25.23
CA ASN A 140 -7.53 -41.35 -25.75
C ASN A 140 -7.04 -40.85 -27.13
N LEU A 141 -6.90 -39.52 -27.26
CA LEU A 141 -6.60 -38.86 -28.53
C LEU A 141 -5.10 -38.69 -28.76
N GLY A 142 -4.60 -39.32 -29.84
CA GLY A 142 -3.33 -38.99 -30.51
C GLY A 142 -2.06 -39.06 -29.64
N PRO A 143 -0.94 -38.50 -30.13
CA PRO A 143 0.31 -38.37 -29.37
C PRO A 143 0.15 -37.33 -28.25
N GLN A 144 -0.29 -37.80 -27.07
CA GLN A 144 -0.69 -36.93 -25.95
C GLN A 144 0.48 -36.06 -25.46
N ARG A 145 1.69 -36.60 -25.38
CA ARG A 145 2.89 -35.89 -24.90
C ARG A 145 3.25 -34.70 -25.79
N GLU A 146 3.27 -34.92 -27.10
CA GLU A 146 3.58 -33.94 -28.13
C GLU A 146 2.52 -32.84 -28.18
N ALA A 147 1.24 -33.21 -28.10
CA ALA A 147 0.14 -32.27 -28.06
C ALA A 147 0.22 -31.36 -26.82
N ILE A 148 0.44 -31.93 -25.63
CA ILE A 148 0.57 -31.16 -24.39
C ILE A 148 1.77 -30.20 -24.47
N ASN A 149 2.93 -30.68 -24.93
CA ASN A 149 4.11 -29.84 -25.12
C ASN A 149 3.87 -28.69 -26.10
N ALA A 150 3.23 -28.95 -27.24
CA ALA A 150 2.95 -27.93 -28.25
C ALA A 150 2.05 -26.82 -27.69
N VAL A 151 1.01 -27.19 -26.94
CA VAL A 151 0.07 -26.22 -26.36
C VAL A 151 0.74 -25.43 -25.22
N MET A 152 1.54 -26.06 -24.36
CA MET A 152 2.31 -25.35 -23.31
C MET A 152 3.30 -24.34 -23.91
N ALA A 153 4.08 -24.76 -24.93
CA ALA A 153 5.02 -23.89 -25.61
C ALA A 153 4.31 -22.71 -26.31
N ALA A 154 3.17 -22.96 -26.95
CA ALA A 154 2.36 -21.92 -27.58
C ALA A 154 1.84 -20.88 -26.57
N ASN A 155 1.37 -21.33 -25.40
CA ASN A 155 0.93 -20.43 -24.33
C ASN A 155 2.10 -19.63 -23.76
N LEU A 156 3.25 -20.23 -23.50
CA LEU A 156 4.44 -19.49 -23.04
C LEU A 156 4.91 -18.46 -24.07
N LYS A 157 4.76 -18.76 -25.37
CA LYS A 157 5.10 -17.82 -26.44
C LYS A 157 4.17 -16.62 -26.45
N ALA A 158 2.87 -16.84 -26.20
CA ALA A 158 1.84 -15.80 -26.17
C ALA A 158 1.88 -14.96 -24.89
N ASP A 159 2.09 -15.59 -23.73
CA ASP A 159 2.13 -14.91 -22.44
C ASP A 159 3.53 -14.39 -22.15
N LYS A 160 3.71 -13.07 -22.22
CA LYS A 160 5.01 -12.44 -21.98
C LYS A 160 5.33 -12.24 -20.50
N ASP A 161 4.36 -12.39 -19.63
CA ASP A 161 4.49 -12.11 -18.21
C ASP A 161 4.88 -13.34 -17.40
N VAL A 162 4.62 -14.53 -17.95
CA VAL A 162 4.91 -15.81 -17.33
C VAL A 162 6.37 -16.22 -17.60
N LEU A 163 7.06 -16.68 -16.55
CA LEU A 163 8.42 -17.20 -16.64
C LEU A 163 8.43 -18.59 -17.28
N ALA A 164 7.49 -19.45 -16.88
CA ALA A 164 7.42 -20.83 -17.31
C ALA A 164 6.02 -21.45 -17.15
N TYR A 165 5.77 -22.50 -17.93
CA TYR A 165 4.71 -23.48 -17.67
C TYR A 165 5.33 -24.84 -17.38
N SER A 166 4.87 -25.48 -16.32
CA SER A 166 5.31 -26.81 -15.88
C SER A 166 4.16 -27.80 -15.93
N CYS A 167 4.46 -29.07 -16.24
CA CYS A 167 3.53 -30.18 -16.02
C CYS A 167 4.30 -31.32 -15.37
N CYS A 168 3.78 -31.87 -14.27
CA CYS A 168 4.35 -33.05 -13.62
C CYS A 168 3.23 -34.06 -13.40
N LEU A 169 3.18 -35.10 -14.24
CA LEU A 169 2.20 -36.18 -14.11
C LEU A 169 2.77 -37.32 -13.29
N GLU A 170 1.94 -38.12 -12.64
CA GLU A 170 2.33 -39.37 -11.97
C GLU A 170 2.95 -40.38 -12.95
N ALA A 171 3.71 -41.34 -12.44
CA ALA A 171 4.31 -42.38 -13.28
C ALA A 171 3.23 -43.17 -14.04
N ASN A 172 3.42 -43.32 -15.34
CA ASN A 172 2.61 -44.09 -16.28
C ASN A 172 1.13 -43.65 -16.42
N VAL A 173 0.71 -42.55 -15.80
CA VAL A 173 -0.73 -42.18 -15.80
C VAL A 173 -1.20 -41.60 -17.12
N LEU A 174 -0.31 -41.00 -17.92
CA LEU A 174 -0.68 -40.36 -19.18
C LEU A 174 -1.02 -41.40 -20.26
N ASP A 175 -0.11 -42.32 -20.55
CA ASP A 175 -0.24 -43.29 -21.65
C ASP A 175 0.30 -44.68 -21.33
N GLY A 176 0.87 -44.90 -20.14
CA GLY A 176 1.48 -46.17 -19.75
C GLY A 176 2.80 -46.50 -20.45
N ARG A 177 3.42 -45.50 -21.09
CA ARG A 177 4.59 -45.67 -21.97
C ARG A 177 5.82 -44.90 -21.49
N ASP A 178 5.92 -44.58 -20.18
CA ASP A 178 7.03 -43.78 -19.65
C ASP A 178 8.39 -44.36 -20.06
N SER A 179 8.57 -45.69 -20.00
CA SER A 179 9.82 -46.37 -20.33
C SER A 179 10.34 -46.14 -21.77
N GLU A 180 9.48 -45.70 -22.69
CA GLU A 180 9.88 -45.35 -24.06
C GLU A 180 10.55 -43.96 -24.16
N PHE A 181 10.44 -43.14 -23.11
CA PHE A 181 10.89 -41.75 -23.06
C PHE A 181 11.96 -41.47 -22.00
N CYS A 182 12.66 -42.51 -21.52
CA CYS A 182 13.72 -42.37 -20.52
C CYS A 182 14.74 -41.30 -20.93
N SER A 183 14.88 -40.26 -20.11
CA SER A 183 15.78 -39.11 -20.34
C SER A 183 15.55 -38.34 -21.66
N ALA A 184 14.39 -38.50 -22.30
CA ALA A 184 14.00 -37.65 -23.42
C ALA A 184 13.75 -36.20 -22.94
N PRO A 185 13.82 -35.19 -23.82
CA PRO A 185 13.52 -33.81 -23.44
C PRO A 185 12.16 -33.68 -22.75
N GLY A 186 12.11 -33.02 -21.59
CA GLY A 186 10.91 -32.88 -20.77
C GLY A 186 10.50 -34.14 -20.00
N HIS A 187 11.39 -35.13 -19.88
CA HIS A 187 11.13 -36.38 -19.18
C HIS A 187 12.18 -36.68 -18.11
N ALA A 188 11.75 -37.38 -17.07
CA ALA A 188 12.63 -37.86 -16.01
C ALA A 188 13.52 -39.03 -16.50
N PRO A 189 14.52 -39.46 -15.70
CA PRO A 189 15.34 -40.62 -16.04
C PRO A 189 14.55 -41.91 -16.29
N ASP A 190 13.42 -42.09 -15.60
CA ASP A 190 12.48 -43.21 -15.78
C ASP A 190 11.44 -42.98 -16.90
N GLY A 191 11.51 -41.83 -17.58
CA GLY A 191 10.65 -41.45 -18.70
C GLY A 191 9.28 -40.88 -18.31
N ARG A 192 9.10 -40.59 -17.01
CA ARG A 192 7.94 -39.85 -16.49
C ARG A 192 7.79 -38.49 -17.19
N PHE A 193 6.55 -38.12 -17.53
CA PHE A 193 6.25 -36.85 -18.21
C PHE A 193 6.33 -35.66 -17.25
N ILE A 194 7.40 -34.87 -17.37
CA ILE A 194 7.71 -33.73 -16.48
C ILE A 194 8.21 -32.49 -17.24
N PRO A 195 7.54 -32.04 -18.33
CA PRO A 195 8.05 -30.94 -19.13
C PRO A 195 8.03 -29.60 -18.37
N TYR A 196 9.11 -28.86 -18.51
CA TYR A 196 9.28 -27.50 -18.04
C TYR A 196 9.61 -26.56 -19.20
N TRP A 197 8.59 -25.90 -19.73
CA TRP A 197 8.76 -24.86 -20.76
C TRP A 197 9.02 -23.53 -20.05
N ASN A 198 10.16 -22.91 -20.29
CA ASN A 198 10.55 -21.69 -19.59
C ASN A 198 11.26 -20.69 -20.51
N ARG A 199 11.50 -19.47 -20.01
CA ARG A 199 12.30 -18.44 -20.72
C ARG A 199 13.48 -17.86 -19.94
N GLY A 200 14.09 -18.61 -19.03
CA GLY A 200 15.10 -18.08 -18.11
C GLY A 200 16.27 -17.35 -18.78
N GLN A 201 16.70 -17.77 -19.99
CA GLN A 201 17.77 -17.12 -20.75
C GLN A 201 17.27 -16.14 -21.83
N GLY A 202 16.01 -15.70 -21.77
CA GLY A 202 15.39 -14.82 -22.76
C GLY A 202 14.87 -15.54 -24.02
N SER A 203 15.21 -16.82 -24.21
CA SER A 203 14.64 -17.72 -25.22
C SER A 203 13.77 -18.80 -24.57
N ILE A 204 12.74 -19.23 -25.28
CA ILE A 204 11.90 -20.36 -24.84
C ILE A 204 12.68 -21.67 -25.00
N ALA A 205 12.76 -22.45 -23.94
CA ALA A 205 13.41 -23.76 -23.92
C ALA A 205 12.55 -24.78 -23.16
N LEU A 206 12.76 -26.06 -23.48
CA LEU A 206 12.20 -27.21 -22.76
C LEU A 206 13.32 -27.91 -22.00
N GLU A 207 13.13 -28.06 -20.69
CA GLU A 207 13.95 -28.91 -19.83
C GLU A 207 13.03 -29.80 -18.97
N PRO A 208 13.52 -30.92 -18.39
CA PRO A 208 12.74 -31.65 -17.39
C PRO A 208 12.69 -30.85 -16.07
N LEU A 209 11.61 -31.02 -15.30
CA LEU A 209 11.51 -30.42 -13.96
C LEU A 209 12.65 -30.89 -13.05
N ALA A 210 13.39 -29.92 -12.52
CA ALA A 210 14.50 -30.17 -11.61
C ALA A 210 13.97 -30.63 -10.25
N ASP A 211 14.68 -31.59 -9.66
CA ASP A 211 14.46 -32.01 -8.27
C ASP A 211 13.02 -32.46 -7.94
N HIS A 212 12.25 -32.86 -8.96
CA HIS A 212 10.83 -33.23 -8.83
C HIS A 212 10.55 -34.38 -7.85
N ASP A 213 11.57 -35.20 -7.58
CA ASP A 213 11.57 -36.35 -6.69
C ASP A 213 12.31 -36.10 -5.35
N LYS A 214 12.84 -34.89 -5.13
CA LYS A 214 13.58 -34.54 -3.90
C LYS A 214 12.68 -33.87 -2.87
N PRO A 215 12.44 -34.52 -1.71
CA PRO A 215 11.62 -33.95 -0.65
C PRO A 215 12.09 -32.55 -0.22
N GLY A 216 11.16 -31.62 -0.09
CA GLY A 216 11.40 -30.23 0.30
C GLY A 216 11.80 -29.30 -0.85
N LEU A 217 12.43 -29.82 -1.92
CA LEU A 217 12.68 -29.07 -3.15
C LEU A 217 11.51 -29.19 -4.15
N ASN A 218 10.66 -30.20 -3.97
CA ASN A 218 9.48 -30.46 -4.78
C ASN A 218 8.16 -30.02 -4.09
N ASP A 219 8.19 -29.07 -3.16
CA ASP A 219 6.99 -28.61 -2.46
C ASP A 219 5.93 -28.02 -3.40
N TRP A 220 6.33 -27.48 -4.55
CA TRP A 220 5.44 -27.08 -5.64
C TRP A 220 4.58 -28.23 -6.19
N TYR A 221 5.03 -29.48 -6.04
CA TYR A 221 4.28 -30.68 -6.40
C TYR A 221 3.57 -31.28 -5.18
N GLU A 222 4.30 -31.42 -4.08
CA GLU A 222 3.85 -32.14 -2.88
C GLU A 222 2.78 -31.39 -2.09
N ILE A 223 2.85 -30.06 -1.99
CA ILE A 223 1.84 -29.28 -1.26
C ILE A 223 0.48 -29.35 -1.98
N PRO A 224 0.35 -29.09 -3.29
CA PRO A 224 -0.92 -29.27 -4.00
C PRO A 224 -1.43 -30.72 -3.97
N ARG A 225 -0.53 -31.71 -4.10
CA ARG A 225 -0.88 -33.14 -3.99
C ARG A 225 -1.52 -33.46 -2.64
N ARG A 226 -0.89 -33.05 -1.53
CA ARG A 226 -1.37 -33.33 -0.17
C ARG A 226 -2.61 -32.53 0.21
N SER A 227 -2.69 -31.28 -0.22
CA SER A 227 -3.84 -30.42 0.06
C SER A 227 -5.06 -30.78 -0.80
N ASN A 228 -4.85 -31.38 -1.98
CA ASN A 228 -5.88 -31.65 -2.99
C ASN A 228 -6.67 -30.38 -3.40
N HIS A 229 -5.98 -29.23 -3.43
CA HIS A 229 -6.49 -27.97 -3.94
C HIS A 229 -5.48 -27.28 -4.88
N ASP A 230 -6.01 -26.49 -5.82
CA ASP A 230 -5.21 -25.51 -6.55
C ASP A 230 -4.74 -24.42 -5.58
N LEU A 231 -3.51 -23.93 -5.74
CA LEU A 231 -2.94 -22.95 -4.81
C LEU A 231 -1.83 -22.11 -5.45
N MET A 232 -1.63 -20.92 -4.89
CA MET A 232 -0.48 -20.07 -5.18
C MET A 232 0.61 -20.35 -4.16
N MET A 233 1.80 -20.73 -4.63
CA MET A 233 2.94 -21.09 -3.79
C MET A 233 3.51 -19.88 -3.06
N GLU A 234 3.99 -20.10 -1.83
CA GLU A 234 4.91 -19.17 -1.17
C GLU A 234 6.20 -19.01 -2.00
N PRO A 235 6.94 -17.89 -1.90
CA PRO A 235 8.19 -17.71 -2.62
C PRO A 235 9.22 -18.80 -2.33
N TYR A 236 9.87 -19.30 -3.39
CA TYR A 236 10.91 -20.31 -3.29
C TYR A 236 12.00 -20.10 -4.35
N ASP A 237 13.18 -20.67 -4.11
CA ASP A 237 14.27 -20.70 -5.09
C ASP A 237 14.14 -21.94 -5.96
N TYR A 238 14.28 -21.76 -7.27
CA TYR A 238 14.21 -22.85 -8.23
C TYR A 238 15.21 -22.67 -9.37
N SER A 239 15.74 -23.76 -9.90
CA SER A 239 16.74 -23.74 -10.98
C SER A 239 16.08 -23.67 -12.35
N VAL A 240 16.33 -22.59 -13.09
CA VAL A 240 15.84 -22.38 -14.46
C VAL A 240 17.04 -22.27 -15.39
N ASN A 241 17.20 -23.21 -16.33
CA ASN A 241 18.40 -23.36 -17.16
C ASN A 241 19.72 -23.26 -16.35
N GLY A 242 19.77 -23.92 -15.18
CA GLY A 242 20.96 -23.96 -14.32
C GLY A 242 21.23 -22.68 -13.51
N ARG A 243 20.31 -21.70 -13.51
CA ARG A 243 20.41 -20.49 -12.67
C ARG A 243 19.34 -20.51 -11.59
N SER A 244 19.73 -20.18 -10.37
CA SER A 244 18.77 -19.98 -9.27
C SER A 244 17.92 -18.75 -9.56
N VAL A 245 16.60 -18.94 -9.60
CA VAL A 245 15.61 -17.88 -9.75
C VAL A 245 14.67 -17.93 -8.56
N ARG A 246 14.50 -16.80 -7.89
CA ARG A 246 13.48 -16.63 -6.86
C ARG A 246 12.12 -16.44 -7.54
N MET A 247 11.19 -17.34 -7.29
CA MET A 247 9.89 -17.36 -7.95
C MET A 247 8.73 -17.73 -7.02
N THR A 248 7.53 -17.62 -7.55
CA THR A 248 6.29 -18.18 -7.02
C THR A 248 5.53 -18.82 -8.17
N SER A 249 4.64 -19.76 -7.87
CA SER A 249 3.96 -20.55 -8.89
C SER A 249 2.49 -20.71 -8.55
N LEU A 250 1.64 -20.51 -9.56
CA LEU A 250 0.25 -20.92 -9.49
C LEU A 250 0.16 -22.39 -9.90
N MET A 251 -0.27 -23.26 -8.99
CA MET A 251 -0.35 -24.70 -9.20
C MET A 251 -1.81 -25.14 -9.27
N VAL A 252 -2.16 -25.87 -10.34
CA VAL A 252 -3.48 -26.48 -10.52
C VAL A 252 -3.36 -27.99 -10.61
N LEU A 253 -4.32 -28.71 -10.02
CA LEU A 253 -4.31 -30.16 -10.00
C LEU A 253 -4.79 -30.71 -11.34
N VAL A 254 -4.10 -31.72 -11.86
CA VAL A 254 -4.57 -32.54 -12.99
C VAL A 254 -5.22 -33.79 -12.41
N LYS A 255 -6.43 -34.13 -12.86
CA LYS A 255 -7.15 -35.32 -12.41
C LYS A 255 -7.58 -36.18 -13.58
N PHE A 256 -7.34 -37.48 -13.47
CA PHE A 256 -7.90 -38.48 -14.39
C PHE A 256 -8.91 -39.32 -13.65
N ASN A 257 -10.16 -39.35 -14.11
CA ASN A 257 -11.27 -40.03 -13.45
C ASN A 257 -11.40 -39.65 -11.97
N GLU A 258 -11.40 -38.34 -11.67
CA GLU A 258 -11.45 -37.76 -10.32
C GLU A 258 -10.27 -38.11 -9.39
N ARG A 259 -9.26 -38.85 -9.85
CA ARG A 259 -8.05 -39.18 -9.10
C ARG A 259 -6.94 -38.22 -9.45
N PHE A 260 -6.17 -37.79 -8.44
CA PHE A 260 -4.97 -36.99 -8.66
C PHE A 260 -4.03 -37.72 -9.63
N ALA A 261 -3.65 -37.02 -10.69
CA ALA A 261 -2.77 -37.50 -11.75
C ALA A 261 -1.52 -36.64 -11.91
N GLY A 262 -1.42 -35.51 -11.20
CA GLY A 262 -0.29 -34.60 -11.27
C GLY A 262 -0.66 -33.15 -11.04
N VAL A 263 0.26 -32.26 -11.37
CA VAL A 263 0.09 -30.81 -11.30
C VAL A 263 0.47 -30.15 -12.62
N LEU A 264 -0.15 -29.01 -12.89
CA LEU A 264 0.24 -28.07 -13.92
C LEU A 264 0.53 -26.74 -13.23
N GLY A 265 1.63 -26.09 -13.57
CA GLY A 265 2.08 -24.86 -12.93
C GLY A 265 2.35 -23.73 -13.93
N ALA A 266 2.22 -22.50 -13.46
CA ALA A 266 2.75 -21.32 -14.12
C ALA A 266 3.60 -20.52 -13.13
N ASP A 267 4.82 -20.15 -13.55
CA ASP A 267 5.81 -19.52 -12.69
C ASP A 267 5.95 -18.03 -12.93
N PHE A 268 6.24 -17.30 -11.86
CA PHE A 268 6.56 -15.87 -11.87
C PHE A 268 7.90 -15.62 -11.21
N ALA A 269 8.84 -15.03 -11.94
CA ALA A 269 10.04 -14.46 -11.32
C ALA A 269 9.64 -13.28 -10.42
N LEU A 270 10.08 -13.28 -9.16
CA LEU A 270 9.78 -12.19 -8.23
C LEU A 270 10.34 -10.85 -8.74
N ASP A 271 11.49 -10.86 -9.42
CA ASP A 271 12.10 -9.67 -10.01
C ASP A 271 11.22 -9.01 -11.08
N ASN A 272 10.50 -9.80 -11.89
CA ASN A 272 9.59 -9.26 -12.90
C ASN A 272 8.37 -8.59 -12.25
N LEU A 273 7.82 -9.20 -11.19
CA LEU A 273 6.73 -8.60 -10.41
C LEU A 273 7.20 -7.33 -9.70
N GLN A 274 8.42 -7.34 -9.14
CA GLN A 274 9.02 -6.17 -8.51
C GLN A 274 9.20 -5.02 -9.49
N LYS A 275 9.67 -5.32 -10.71
CA LYS A 275 9.84 -4.31 -11.76
C LYS A 275 8.52 -3.64 -12.11
N ASP A 276 7.48 -4.41 -12.40
CA ASP A 276 6.12 -3.91 -12.72
C ASP A 276 5.56 -3.00 -11.60
N LEU A 277 5.68 -3.43 -10.35
CA LEU A 277 5.20 -2.63 -9.21
C LEU A 277 6.04 -1.38 -8.95
N SER A 278 7.34 -1.40 -9.26
CA SER A 278 8.22 -0.24 -9.07
C SER A 278 7.96 0.91 -10.04
N GLU A 279 7.27 0.66 -11.15
CA GLU A 279 6.86 1.69 -12.11
C GLU A 279 5.79 2.64 -11.53
N HIS A 280 5.14 2.24 -10.43
CA HIS A 280 4.06 2.99 -9.80
C HIS A 280 4.54 3.55 -8.46
N LYS A 281 4.51 4.87 -8.33
CA LYS A 281 4.89 5.59 -7.10
C LYS A 281 3.66 6.23 -6.44
N PRO A 282 3.04 5.55 -5.46
CA PRO A 282 1.91 6.11 -4.72
C PRO A 282 2.22 7.52 -4.19
N LEU A 283 1.34 8.47 -4.47
CA LEU A 283 1.48 9.88 -4.05
C LEU A 283 2.82 10.52 -4.47
N GLY A 284 3.49 10.00 -5.50
CA GLY A 284 4.78 10.50 -6.01
C GLY A 284 6.01 10.16 -5.15
N VAL A 285 5.83 9.68 -3.92
CA VAL A 285 6.91 9.45 -2.93
C VAL A 285 6.89 8.07 -2.29
N GLY A 286 5.78 7.36 -2.36
CA GLY A 286 5.61 6.03 -1.78
C GLY A 286 6.08 4.90 -2.67
N TYR A 287 5.90 3.68 -2.18
CA TYR A 287 6.19 2.45 -2.90
C TYR A 287 5.08 1.39 -2.70
N LEU A 288 5.09 0.40 -3.59
CA LEU A 288 4.27 -0.80 -3.52
C LEU A 288 5.11 -2.00 -3.10
N ALA A 289 4.52 -2.89 -2.32
CA ALA A 289 5.05 -4.22 -2.02
C ALA A 289 3.92 -5.24 -2.07
N LEU A 290 4.22 -6.47 -2.48
CA LEU A 290 3.27 -7.56 -2.54
C LEU A 290 3.66 -8.62 -1.52
N LEU A 291 2.68 -9.10 -0.75
CA LEU A 291 2.89 -10.08 0.31
C LEU A 291 2.09 -11.35 0.06
N SER A 292 2.70 -12.48 0.37
CA SER A 292 2.07 -13.79 0.34
C SER A 292 1.09 -13.99 1.50
N THR A 293 0.29 -15.05 1.44
CA THR A 293 -0.64 -15.42 2.50
C THR A 293 0.07 -15.72 3.83
N ALA A 294 1.26 -16.32 3.79
CA ALA A 294 2.07 -16.55 4.99
C ALA A 294 2.79 -15.29 5.52
N GLY A 295 2.65 -14.15 4.82
CA GLY A 295 3.27 -12.88 5.22
C GLY A 295 4.73 -12.76 4.81
N SER A 296 5.15 -13.39 3.73
CA SER A 296 6.46 -13.16 3.10
C SER A 296 6.34 -12.11 2.00
N TYR A 297 7.35 -11.27 1.80
CA TYR A 297 7.37 -10.33 0.68
C TYR A 297 7.57 -11.07 -0.65
N ILE A 298 6.56 -11.07 -1.51
CA ILE A 298 6.72 -11.42 -2.93
C ILE A 298 7.57 -10.33 -3.61
N THR A 299 7.28 -9.06 -3.32
CA THR A 299 8.03 -7.92 -3.84
C THR A 299 8.30 -6.93 -2.70
N HIS A 300 9.46 -6.29 -2.74
CA HIS A 300 9.81 -5.17 -1.87
C HIS A 300 10.90 -4.31 -2.55
N PRO A 301 10.81 -2.97 -2.54
CA PRO A 301 11.80 -2.11 -3.21
C PRO A 301 13.21 -2.23 -2.63
N ASP A 302 13.32 -2.52 -1.33
CA ASP A 302 14.59 -2.92 -0.73
C ASP A 302 14.79 -4.44 -0.94
N PRO A 303 15.82 -4.85 -1.72
CA PRO A 303 16.07 -6.24 -2.05
C PRO A 303 16.40 -7.11 -0.84
N ALA A 304 16.78 -6.52 0.31
CA ALA A 304 17.01 -7.28 1.54
C ALA A 304 15.75 -7.99 2.05
N TRP A 305 14.57 -7.49 1.68
CA TRP A 305 13.27 -8.02 2.14
C TRP A 305 12.61 -8.99 1.15
N ALA A 306 13.00 -8.99 -0.12
CA ALA A 306 12.37 -9.85 -1.13
C ALA A 306 12.49 -11.35 -0.77
N GLY A 307 11.34 -12.02 -0.66
CA GLY A 307 11.19 -13.40 -0.21
C GLY A 307 11.43 -13.64 1.27
N LYS A 308 11.59 -12.60 2.09
CA LYS A 308 11.70 -12.72 3.56
C LYS A 308 10.34 -12.56 4.23
N ASN A 309 10.22 -13.10 5.43
CA ASN A 309 9.04 -12.88 6.27
C ASN A 309 8.94 -11.39 6.66
N ALA A 310 7.74 -10.83 6.60
CA ALA A 310 7.43 -9.44 6.93
C ALA A 310 7.33 -9.23 8.46
N SER A 311 8.42 -9.56 9.15
CA SER A 311 8.55 -9.44 10.60
C SER A 311 8.58 -7.98 11.07
N ASP A 312 8.88 -7.04 10.17
CA ASP A 312 8.88 -5.60 10.41
C ASP A 312 7.47 -5.00 10.49
N LEU A 313 6.44 -5.73 10.04
CA LEU A 313 5.05 -5.31 10.18
C LEU A 313 4.55 -5.53 11.62
N ASN A 314 3.49 -4.83 12.02
CA ASN A 314 2.82 -5.13 13.28
C ASN A 314 2.00 -6.45 13.20
N SER A 315 1.57 -6.96 14.36
CA SER A 315 0.80 -8.22 14.45
C SER A 315 -0.53 -8.16 13.68
N ASP A 316 -1.21 -7.01 13.74
CA ASP A 316 -2.53 -6.83 13.15
C ASP A 316 -2.48 -6.83 11.62
N ALA A 317 -1.44 -6.21 11.04
CA ALA A 317 -1.17 -6.26 9.61
C ALA A 317 -0.90 -7.70 9.15
N ARG A 318 -0.05 -8.45 9.87
CA ARG A 318 0.20 -9.86 9.55
C ARG A 318 -1.08 -10.71 9.63
N GLN A 319 -1.94 -10.44 10.61
CA GLN A 319 -3.23 -11.13 10.74
C GLN A 319 -4.20 -10.73 9.61
N ALA A 320 -4.22 -9.46 9.21
CA ALA A 320 -5.03 -8.99 8.10
C ALA A 320 -4.61 -9.64 6.77
N ILE A 321 -3.31 -9.73 6.51
CA ILE A 321 -2.75 -10.43 5.34
C ILE A 321 -3.22 -11.89 5.34
N LYS A 322 -2.99 -12.61 6.44
CA LYS A 322 -3.36 -14.03 6.57
C LYS A 322 -4.87 -14.29 6.39
N THR A 323 -5.71 -13.32 6.78
CA THR A 323 -7.18 -13.45 6.70
C THR A 323 -7.79 -12.78 5.48
N GLY A 324 -6.97 -12.22 4.57
CA GLY A 324 -7.45 -11.55 3.36
C GLY A 324 -8.30 -10.30 3.65
N LYS A 325 -7.96 -9.55 4.71
CA LYS A 325 -8.68 -8.33 5.11
C LYS A 325 -7.89 -7.08 4.74
N ALA A 326 -8.60 -6.04 4.29
CA ALA A 326 -8.01 -4.72 4.17
C ALA A 326 -7.62 -4.18 5.55
N TYR A 327 -6.48 -3.50 5.64
CA TYR A 327 -5.98 -2.94 6.88
C TYR A 327 -5.15 -1.69 6.63
N ARG A 328 -5.06 -0.81 7.62
CA ARG A 328 -4.30 0.43 7.54
C ARG A 328 -3.75 0.79 8.91
N TYR A 329 -2.53 1.28 8.96
CA TYR A 329 -1.99 1.94 10.15
C TYR A 329 -0.98 3.02 9.80
N VAL A 330 -0.70 3.87 10.78
CA VAL A 330 0.34 4.91 10.72
C VAL A 330 1.39 4.61 11.78
N GLN A 331 2.63 4.38 11.36
CA GLN A 331 3.76 4.13 12.23
C GLN A 331 4.50 5.43 12.53
N ASN A 332 4.81 5.66 13.80
CA ASN A 332 5.52 6.85 14.29
C ASN A 332 4.89 8.19 13.87
N GLY A 333 3.58 8.21 13.58
CA GLY A 333 2.84 9.43 13.19
C GLY A 333 3.07 9.92 11.76
N ASP A 334 3.88 9.22 10.96
CA ASP A 334 4.23 9.67 9.59
C ASP A 334 4.15 8.55 8.53
N LEU A 335 4.67 7.35 8.83
CA LEU A 335 4.75 6.28 7.84
C LEU A 335 3.40 5.54 7.75
N VAL A 336 2.67 5.78 6.68
CA VAL A 336 1.38 5.13 6.41
C VAL A 336 1.62 3.84 5.64
N ARG A 337 0.98 2.76 6.11
CA ARG A 337 0.91 1.48 5.40
C ARG A 337 -0.55 1.09 5.20
N VAL A 338 -0.94 0.86 3.95
CA VAL A 338 -2.29 0.43 3.56
C VAL A 338 -2.20 -0.92 2.86
N PHE A 339 -2.96 -1.89 3.34
CA PHE A 339 -3.02 -3.25 2.84
C PHE A 339 -4.36 -3.48 2.15
N CYS A 340 -4.31 -3.96 0.91
CA CYS A 340 -5.47 -4.38 0.15
C CYS A 340 -5.30 -5.86 -0.21
N PRO A 341 -6.28 -6.73 0.08
CA PRO A 341 -6.21 -8.13 -0.32
C PRO A 341 -6.18 -8.24 -1.85
N VAL A 342 -5.46 -9.25 -2.35
CA VAL A 342 -5.34 -9.60 -3.76
C VAL A 342 -5.75 -11.06 -3.91
N ASN A 343 -6.84 -11.30 -4.62
CA ASN A 343 -7.23 -12.64 -5.04
C ASN A 343 -6.26 -13.18 -6.10
N THR A 344 -5.65 -14.32 -5.80
CA THR A 344 -4.66 -14.98 -6.68
C THR A 344 -5.30 -15.79 -7.81
N GLY A 345 -6.63 -15.83 -7.90
CA GLY A 345 -7.37 -16.64 -8.87
C GLY A 345 -7.63 -18.08 -8.39
N VAL A 346 -7.13 -18.44 -7.21
CA VAL A 346 -7.36 -19.72 -6.54
C VAL A 346 -7.81 -19.49 -5.10
N ALA A 347 -8.66 -20.39 -4.60
CA ALA A 347 -9.26 -20.24 -3.29
C ALA A 347 -8.21 -20.28 -2.16
N GLN A 348 -8.53 -19.66 -1.02
CA GLN A 348 -7.81 -19.81 0.26
C GLN A 348 -6.37 -19.28 0.34
N THR A 349 -5.83 -18.66 -0.72
CA THR A 349 -4.48 -18.06 -0.72
C THR A 349 -4.53 -16.57 -1.09
N PRO A 350 -5.19 -15.70 -0.29
CA PRO A 350 -5.18 -14.27 -0.56
C PRO A 350 -3.77 -13.73 -0.36
N TRP A 351 -3.28 -12.99 -1.34
CA TRP A 351 -2.12 -12.12 -1.18
C TRP A 351 -2.57 -10.76 -0.64
N ALA A 352 -1.62 -9.89 -0.33
CA ALA A 352 -1.89 -8.51 0.03
C ALA A 352 -0.96 -7.55 -0.70
N LEU A 353 -1.53 -6.57 -1.40
CA LEU A 353 -0.79 -5.41 -1.89
C LEU A 353 -0.69 -4.39 -0.76
N MET A 354 0.52 -3.91 -0.51
CA MET A 354 0.83 -2.85 0.44
C MET A 354 1.23 -1.58 -0.30
N VAL A 355 0.55 -0.47 -0.01
CA VAL A 355 1.02 0.90 -0.29
C VAL A 355 1.70 1.44 0.96
N CYS A 356 2.92 1.96 0.80
CA CYS A 356 3.69 2.56 1.88
C CYS A 356 4.18 3.96 1.49
N PHE A 357 3.97 4.97 2.35
CA PHE A 357 4.45 6.34 2.11
C PHE A 357 4.60 7.14 3.41
N SER A 358 5.43 8.19 3.38
CA SER A 358 5.52 9.20 4.44
C SER A 358 4.54 10.34 4.15
N ILE A 359 3.72 10.72 5.14
CA ILE A 359 2.80 11.85 5.06
C ILE A 359 3.59 13.14 4.80
N GLU A 360 4.68 13.36 5.55
CA GLU A 360 5.50 14.55 5.42
C GLU A 360 6.13 14.66 4.02
N ALA A 361 6.66 13.55 3.49
CA ALA A 361 7.21 13.52 2.14
C ALA A 361 6.12 13.79 1.08
N ALA A 362 4.93 13.23 1.24
CA ALA A 362 3.82 13.42 0.30
C ALA A 362 3.32 14.87 0.32
N LEU A 363 3.22 15.49 1.50
CA LEU A 363 2.87 16.91 1.66
C LEU A 363 3.89 17.83 0.99
N LYS A 364 5.19 17.54 1.17
CA LYS A 364 6.26 18.30 0.49
C LYS A 364 6.12 18.21 -1.02
N ALA A 365 5.99 16.99 -1.56
CA ALA A 365 5.85 16.75 -3.00
C ALA A 365 4.63 17.46 -3.62
N GLN A 366 3.48 17.48 -2.94
CA GLN A 366 2.30 18.22 -3.40
C GLN A 366 2.44 19.74 -3.32
N SER A 367 3.27 20.24 -2.40
CA SER A 367 3.48 21.68 -2.21
C SER A 367 4.46 22.32 -3.21
N GLY A 368 5.14 21.52 -4.04
CA GLY A 368 6.10 22.01 -5.04
C GLY A 368 7.35 22.67 -4.45
N ALA A 369 7.69 22.35 -3.20
CA ALA A 369 8.83 22.90 -2.46
C ALA A 369 9.94 21.86 -2.27
#